data_AF-A0A7S3PMM4-F1
#
_entry.id   AF-A0A7S3PMM4-F1
#
_cell.length_a   1.000
_cell.length_b   1.000
_cell.length_c   1.000
_cell.angle_alpha   90.00
_cell.angle_beta   90.00
_cell.angle_gamma   90.00
#
_symmetry.space_group_name_H-M   'P 1'
#
loop_
_entity.id
_entity.type
_entity.pdbx_description
1 polymer ?
#
loop_
_entity_poly.entity_id
_entity_poly.type
_entity_poly.pdbx_seq_one_letter_code
_entity_poly.pdbx_strand_id
1 'polypeptide(L)'
;IFLYWILVIPGFCVAITRMLYPAYELIAASKHIDLKNSDENAIKVLNNLLDSEIGRQLFKAHMVNELNIENYYFWREATEWRNSFDVQTEQDRLRRFRFLVETFIAPDALMKININSSQNNEIMKVLEGRRQLASAVFDDAIRNVFTLMAFDSMSRFRRTELYKKQFLQSEVNVKEEPSI
;
A
#
# COMPACT_ATOMS: atom_id res chain seq x y z
N ILE A 1 -13.56 55.62 -25.34
CA ILE A 1 -12.56 55.28 -24.29
C ILE A 1 -13.02 54.06 -23.48
N PHE A 2 -14.27 53.99 -22.99
CA PHE A 2 -14.77 52.83 -22.21
C PHE A 2 -14.83 51.48 -22.96
N LEU A 3 -15.11 51.49 -24.27
CA LEU A 3 -15.16 50.25 -25.09
C LEU A 3 -13.78 49.64 -25.40
N TYR A 4 -12.69 50.41 -25.27
CA TYR A 4 -11.32 49.93 -25.52
C TYR A 4 -10.84 48.99 -24.42
N TRP A 5 -11.34 49.17 -23.19
CA TRP A 5 -10.97 48.33 -22.04
C TRP A 5 -11.66 46.96 -22.06
N ILE A 6 -12.85 46.84 -22.67
CA ILE A 6 -13.61 45.59 -22.73
C ILE A 6 -12.96 44.56 -23.69
N LEU A 7 -12.19 45.02 -24.69
CA LEU A 7 -11.45 44.15 -25.63
C LEU A 7 -10.03 43.80 -25.17
N VAL A 8 -9.43 44.56 -24.25
CA VAL A 8 -8.04 44.34 -23.79
C VAL A 8 -7.95 43.40 -22.60
N ILE A 9 -9.00 43.34 -21.77
CA ILE A 9 -9.06 42.47 -20.57
C ILE A 9 -8.94 40.97 -20.92
N PRO A 10 -9.61 40.44 -21.96
CA PRO A 10 -9.44 39.03 -22.35
C PRO A 10 -8.03 38.72 -22.85
N GLY A 11 -7.43 39.64 -23.62
CA GLY A 11 -6.07 39.47 -24.15
C GLY A 11 -5.00 39.48 -23.05
N PHE A 12 -5.18 40.33 -22.03
CA PHE A 12 -4.29 40.41 -20.87
C PHE A 12 -4.38 39.14 -20.00
N CYS A 13 -5.59 38.62 -19.73
CA CYS A 13 -5.76 37.35 -19.02
C CYS A 13 -5.14 36.18 -19.81
N VAL A 14 -5.32 36.13 -21.13
CA VAL A 14 -4.71 35.09 -21.97
C VAL A 14 -3.18 35.22 -21.99
N ALA A 15 -2.64 36.44 -22.01
CA ALA A 15 -1.19 36.67 -21.95
C ALA A 15 -0.60 36.27 -20.59
N ILE A 16 -1.27 36.61 -19.48
CA ILE A 16 -0.87 36.18 -18.13
C ILE A 16 -0.92 34.66 -18.02
N THR A 17 -2.01 34.04 -18.46
CA THR A 17 -2.11 32.57 -18.45
C THR A 17 -0.98 31.96 -19.28
N ARG A 18 -0.72 32.45 -20.50
CA ARG A 18 0.40 31.95 -21.33
C ARG A 18 1.78 32.17 -20.69
N MET A 19 1.95 33.23 -19.91
CA MET A 19 3.20 33.54 -19.23
C MET A 19 3.42 32.65 -17.99
N LEU A 20 2.36 32.40 -17.20
CA LEU A 20 2.45 31.67 -15.93
C LEU A 20 2.21 30.16 -16.06
N TYR A 21 1.44 29.74 -17.06
CA TYR A 21 1.05 28.34 -17.26
C TYR A 21 2.26 27.39 -17.45
N PRO A 22 3.33 27.73 -18.19
CA PRO A 22 4.50 26.86 -18.30
C PRO A 22 5.22 26.65 -16.96
N ALA A 23 5.33 27.72 -16.15
CA ALA A 23 5.92 27.63 -14.82
C ALA A 23 5.05 26.81 -13.86
N TYR A 24 3.72 26.98 -13.94
CA TYR A 24 2.77 26.17 -13.20
C TYR A 24 2.86 24.69 -13.57
N GLU A 25 2.88 24.34 -14.87
CA GLU A 25 3.02 22.96 -15.32
C GLU A 25 4.34 22.33 -14.84
N LEU A 26 5.44 23.09 -14.86
CA LEU A 26 6.74 22.59 -14.41
C LEU A 26 6.77 22.32 -12.91
N ILE A 27 6.18 23.20 -12.09
CA ILE A 27 6.04 23.01 -10.64
C ILE A 27 5.11 21.83 -10.34
N ALA A 28 3.96 21.74 -11.02
CA ALA A 28 3.03 20.63 -10.88
C ALA A 28 3.71 19.31 -11.25
N ALA A 29 4.42 19.26 -12.39
CA ALA A 29 5.18 18.09 -12.84
C ALA A 29 6.28 17.71 -11.84
N SER A 30 7.06 18.66 -11.33
CA SER A 30 8.07 18.40 -10.28
C SER A 30 7.44 17.80 -9.03
N LYS A 31 6.35 18.38 -8.55
CA LYS A 31 5.64 17.86 -7.37
C LYS A 31 5.09 16.45 -7.62
N HIS A 32 4.57 16.16 -8.81
CA HIS A 32 4.13 14.83 -9.18
C HIS A 32 5.29 13.81 -9.21
N ILE A 33 6.46 14.21 -9.72
CA ILE A 33 7.66 13.38 -9.72
C ILE A 33 8.15 13.13 -8.29
N ASP A 34 8.21 14.16 -7.45
CA ASP A 34 8.66 14.04 -6.05
C ASP A 34 7.72 13.14 -5.23
N LEU A 35 6.41 13.29 -5.40
CA LEU A 35 5.42 12.40 -4.78
C LEU A 35 5.62 10.96 -5.26
N LYS A 36 5.72 10.74 -6.57
CA LYS A 36 5.96 9.41 -7.13
C LYS A 36 7.25 8.76 -6.61
N ASN A 37 8.34 9.52 -6.52
CA ASN A 37 9.61 9.03 -5.98
C ASN A 37 9.52 8.71 -4.49
N SER A 38 8.81 9.54 -3.72
CA SER A 38 8.52 9.27 -2.31
C SER A 38 7.72 7.98 -2.16
N ASP A 39 6.75 7.79 -3.07
CA ASP A 39 5.87 6.63 -3.11
C ASP A 39 6.62 5.33 -3.36
N GLU A 40 7.43 5.30 -4.41
CA GLU A 40 8.28 4.17 -4.75
C GLU A 40 9.29 3.85 -3.64
N ASN A 41 9.88 4.87 -3.01
CA ASN A 41 10.82 4.68 -1.91
C ASN A 41 10.14 4.10 -0.66
N ALA A 42 8.94 4.57 -0.31
CA ALA A 42 8.21 4.03 0.85
C ALA A 42 7.86 2.55 0.66
N ILE A 43 7.39 2.17 -0.53
CA ILE A 43 7.10 0.79 -0.91
C ILE A 43 8.36 -0.07 -0.81
N LYS A 44 9.48 0.40 -1.38
CA LYS A 44 10.76 -0.31 -1.34
C LYS A 44 11.26 -0.54 0.09
N VAL A 45 11.17 0.48 0.94
CA VAL A 45 11.61 0.38 2.34
C VAL A 45 10.75 -0.62 3.11
N LEU A 46 9.43 -0.62 2.91
CA LEU A 46 8.55 -1.59 3.56
C LEU A 46 8.84 -3.02 3.09
N ASN A 47 9.08 -3.24 1.78
CA ASN A 47 9.46 -4.56 1.25
C ASN A 47 10.72 -5.08 1.95
N ASN A 48 11.81 -4.30 1.97
CA ASN A 48 13.05 -4.72 2.61
C ASN A 48 12.86 -5.02 4.11
N LEU A 49 12.04 -4.22 4.80
CA LEU A 49 11.72 -4.46 6.21
C LEU A 49 10.99 -5.78 6.40
N LEU A 50 10.01 -6.08 5.53
CA LEU A 50 9.20 -7.28 5.62
C LEU A 50 9.89 -8.54 5.11
N ASP A 51 10.99 -8.42 4.36
CA ASP A 51 11.87 -9.54 4.01
C ASP A 51 12.69 -10.02 5.21
N SER A 52 13.04 -9.12 6.13
CA SER A 52 13.76 -9.42 7.36
C SER A 52 12.84 -9.98 8.45
N GLU A 53 13.22 -11.08 9.11
CA GLU A 53 12.45 -11.65 10.22
C GLU A 53 12.35 -10.69 11.41
N ILE A 54 13.47 -10.05 11.78
CA ILE A 54 13.48 -9.02 12.82
C ILE A 54 12.61 -7.84 12.39
N GLY A 55 12.73 -7.40 11.14
CA GLY A 55 11.93 -6.32 10.59
C GLY A 55 10.41 -6.61 10.67
N ARG A 56 9.98 -7.82 10.32
CA ARG A 56 8.59 -8.28 10.48
C ARG A 56 8.12 -8.22 11.93
N GLN A 57 8.93 -8.69 12.87
CA GLN A 57 8.55 -8.69 14.30
C GLN A 57 8.40 -7.26 14.84
N LEU A 58 9.36 -6.39 14.54
CA LEU A 58 9.32 -5.00 14.98
C LEU A 58 8.17 -4.22 14.34
N PHE A 59 7.96 -4.41 13.04
CA PHE A 59 6.85 -3.78 12.33
C PHE A 59 5.50 -4.27 12.87
N LYS A 60 5.35 -5.58 13.08
CA LYS A 60 4.15 -6.15 13.71
C LYS A 60 3.87 -5.53 15.08
N ALA A 61 4.88 -5.39 15.94
CA ALA A 61 4.73 -4.76 17.24
C ALA A 61 4.27 -3.29 17.13
N HIS A 62 4.82 -2.55 16.16
CA HIS A 62 4.38 -1.20 15.86
C HIS A 62 2.91 -1.15 15.40
N MET A 63 2.51 -2.07 14.52
CA MET A 63 1.14 -2.15 14.00
C MET A 63 0.11 -2.47 15.11
N VAL A 64 0.49 -3.29 16.11
CA VAL A 64 -0.35 -3.52 17.31
C VAL A 64 -0.57 -2.21 18.07
N ASN A 65 0.50 -1.42 18.28
CA ASN A 65 0.41 -0.16 19.01
C ASN A 65 -0.41 0.90 18.26
N GLU A 66 -0.42 0.86 16.93
CA GLU A 66 -1.22 1.77 16.09
C GLU A 66 -2.66 1.28 15.86
N LEU A 67 -3.06 0.14 16.43
CA LEU A 67 -4.39 -0.45 16.23
C LEU A 67 -4.74 -0.68 14.75
N ASN A 68 -3.75 -0.99 13.91
CA ASN A 68 -3.91 -1.25 12.47
C ASN A 68 -3.40 -2.65 12.07
N ILE A 69 -3.24 -3.54 13.06
CA ILE A 69 -2.64 -4.87 12.94
C ILE A 69 -3.36 -5.80 11.96
N GLU A 70 -4.65 -5.57 11.71
CA GLU A 70 -5.44 -6.29 10.71
C GLU A 70 -4.83 -6.21 9.31
N ASN A 71 -4.26 -5.07 8.94
CA ASN A 71 -3.61 -4.87 7.66
C ASN A 71 -2.37 -5.76 7.50
N TYR A 72 -1.56 -5.87 8.55
CA TYR A 72 -0.37 -6.72 8.55
C TYR A 72 -0.75 -8.20 8.45
N TYR A 73 -1.72 -8.65 9.25
CA TYR A 73 -2.14 -10.05 9.25
C TYR A 73 -2.79 -10.44 7.93
N PHE A 74 -3.66 -9.60 7.38
CA PHE A 74 -4.24 -9.85 6.07
C PHE A 74 -3.16 -9.94 5.00
N TRP A 75 -2.26 -8.95 4.91
CA TRP A 75 -1.20 -8.95 3.92
C TRP A 75 -0.37 -10.24 3.99
N ARG A 76 0.01 -10.67 5.20
CA ARG A 76 0.79 -11.90 5.42
C ARG A 76 0.02 -13.14 4.96
N GLU A 77 -1.20 -13.33 5.45
CA GLU A 77 -1.99 -14.53 5.15
C GLU A 77 -2.39 -14.61 3.67
N ALA A 78 -2.74 -13.49 3.06
CA ALA A 78 -3.13 -13.41 1.65
C ALA A 78 -1.92 -13.55 0.69
N THR A 79 -0.74 -13.06 1.09
CA THR A 79 0.50 -13.30 0.33
C THR A 79 0.90 -14.78 0.40
N GLU A 80 0.80 -15.40 1.57
CA GLU A 80 1.08 -16.84 1.71
C GLU A 80 0.05 -17.69 0.96
N TRP A 81 -1.23 -17.29 0.96
CA TRP A 81 -2.25 -17.88 0.09
C TRP A 81 -1.80 -17.87 -1.37
N ARG A 82 -1.38 -16.71 -1.88
CA ARG A 82 -0.97 -16.54 -3.27
C ARG A 82 0.22 -17.44 -3.62
N ASN A 83 1.20 -17.53 -2.74
CA ASN A 83 2.44 -18.29 -2.97
C ASN A 83 2.23 -19.80 -2.85
N SER A 84 1.35 -20.25 -1.95
CA SER A 84 1.09 -21.67 -1.71
C SER A 84 -0.10 -22.23 -2.48
N PHE A 85 -0.83 -21.40 -3.25
CA PHE A 85 -2.08 -21.80 -3.90
C PHE A 85 -1.92 -23.07 -4.74
N ASP A 86 -0.94 -23.11 -5.64
CA ASP A 86 -0.81 -24.19 -6.62
C ASP A 86 -0.37 -25.53 -6.00
N VAL A 87 0.28 -25.51 -4.83
CA VAL A 87 0.74 -26.71 -4.12
C VAL A 87 -0.31 -27.28 -3.15
N GLN A 88 -1.37 -26.52 -2.85
CA GLN A 88 -2.45 -26.95 -1.96
C GLN A 88 -3.53 -27.75 -2.71
N THR A 89 -4.19 -28.66 -1.98
CA THR A 89 -5.38 -29.35 -2.50
C THR A 89 -6.55 -28.38 -2.68
N GLU A 90 -7.52 -28.72 -3.52
CA GLU A 90 -8.73 -27.90 -3.70
C GLU A 90 -9.50 -27.69 -2.38
N GLN A 91 -9.57 -28.72 -1.54
CA GLN A 91 -10.24 -28.64 -0.24
C GLN A 91 -9.54 -27.66 0.71
N ASP A 92 -8.20 -27.68 0.73
CA ASP A 92 -7.40 -26.76 1.53
C ASP A 92 -7.53 -25.33 1.02
N ARG A 93 -7.53 -25.13 -0.31
CA ARG A 93 -7.77 -23.82 -0.94
C ARG A 93 -9.14 -23.27 -0.52
N LEU A 94 -10.20 -24.08 -0.61
CA LEU A 94 -11.54 -23.65 -0.20
C LEU A 94 -11.62 -23.31 1.29
N ARG A 95 -10.97 -24.10 2.14
CA ARG A 95 -10.91 -23.85 3.59
C ARG A 95 -10.19 -22.54 3.90
N ARG A 96 -9.01 -22.33 3.31
CA ARG A 96 -8.19 -21.14 3.56
C ARG A 96 -8.82 -19.88 2.97
N PHE A 97 -9.48 -19.98 1.81
CA PHE A 97 -10.26 -18.90 1.23
C PHE A 97 -11.38 -18.44 2.17
N ARG A 98 -12.19 -19.38 2.71
CA ARG A 98 -13.25 -19.03 3.67
C ARG A 98 -12.70 -18.37 4.92
N PHE A 99 -11.62 -18.91 5.49
CA PHE A 99 -10.94 -18.32 6.63
C PHE A 99 -10.51 -16.87 6.37
N LEU A 100 -9.88 -16.59 5.22
CA LEU A 100 -9.47 -15.24 4.84
C LEU A 100 -10.67 -14.28 4.70
N VAL A 101 -11.76 -14.76 4.10
CA VAL A 101 -12.97 -13.96 3.91
C VAL A 101 -13.64 -13.65 5.26
N GLU A 102 -13.86 -14.65 6.10
CA GLU A 102 -14.49 -14.50 7.43
C GLU A 102 -13.66 -13.62 8.37
N THR A 103 -12.33 -13.70 8.27
CA THR A 103 -11.43 -12.97 9.18
C THR A 103 -11.24 -11.51 8.76
N PHE A 104 -11.15 -11.22 7.45
CA PHE A 104 -10.70 -9.92 6.96
C PHE A 104 -11.66 -9.20 6.01
N ILE A 105 -12.59 -9.89 5.34
CA ILE A 105 -13.38 -9.30 4.23
C ILE A 105 -14.86 -9.14 4.56
N ALA A 106 -15.43 -10.10 5.30
CA ALA A 106 -16.84 -10.14 5.61
C ALA A 106 -17.32 -8.85 6.30
N PRO A 107 -18.59 -8.45 6.13
CA PRO A 107 -19.09 -7.20 6.69
C PRO A 107 -18.92 -7.09 8.21
N ASP A 108 -19.03 -8.22 8.90
CA ASP A 108 -18.97 -8.47 10.34
C ASP A 108 -17.62 -9.03 10.82
N ALA A 109 -16.61 -9.10 9.93
CA ALA A 109 -15.28 -9.57 10.28
C ALA A 109 -14.66 -8.69 11.39
N LEU A 110 -14.15 -9.32 12.46
CA LEU A 110 -13.51 -8.61 13.57
C LEU A 110 -12.22 -7.89 13.15
N MET A 111 -11.51 -8.44 12.16
CA MET A 111 -10.28 -7.87 11.61
C MET A 111 -10.52 -7.34 10.19
N LYS A 112 -11.70 -6.79 9.95
CA LYS A 112 -12.08 -6.28 8.63
C LYS A 112 -11.08 -5.23 8.12
N ILE A 113 -10.50 -5.48 6.95
CA ILE A 113 -9.61 -4.52 6.29
C ILE A 113 -10.39 -3.46 5.51
N ASN A 114 -9.78 -2.30 5.34
CA ASN A 114 -10.35 -1.22 4.54
C ASN A 114 -10.01 -1.42 3.05
N ILE A 115 -10.93 -2.01 2.29
CA ILE A 115 -10.84 -2.16 0.83
C ILE A 115 -12.06 -1.55 0.15
N ASN A 116 -11.91 -1.17 -1.13
CA ASN A 116 -13.02 -0.56 -1.86
C ASN A 116 -14.14 -1.57 -2.14
N SER A 117 -15.37 -1.07 -2.30
CA SER A 117 -16.56 -1.92 -2.47
C SER A 117 -16.48 -2.81 -3.71
N SER A 118 -15.80 -2.36 -4.77
CA SER A 118 -15.61 -3.16 -5.99
C SER A 118 -14.78 -4.41 -5.72
N GLN A 119 -13.67 -4.27 -5.01
CA GLN A 119 -12.80 -5.38 -4.60
C GLN A 119 -13.53 -6.35 -3.67
N ASN A 120 -14.25 -5.82 -2.68
CA ASN A 120 -15.06 -6.65 -1.79
C ASN A 120 -16.08 -7.47 -2.59
N ASN A 121 -16.81 -6.82 -3.51
CA ASN A 121 -17.79 -7.49 -4.37
C ASN A 121 -17.17 -8.60 -5.24
N GLU A 122 -15.97 -8.42 -5.80
CA GLU A 122 -15.30 -9.46 -6.59
C GLU A 122 -14.93 -10.68 -5.75
N ILE A 123 -14.44 -10.47 -4.52
CA ILE A 123 -14.15 -11.57 -3.58
C ILE A 123 -15.45 -12.28 -3.18
N MET A 124 -16.52 -11.52 -2.91
CA MET A 124 -17.82 -12.09 -2.55
C MET A 124 -18.45 -12.91 -3.67
N LYS A 125 -18.29 -12.51 -4.95
CA LYS A 125 -18.74 -13.33 -6.09
C LYS A 125 -18.07 -14.70 -6.12
N VAL A 126 -16.82 -14.82 -5.68
CA VAL A 126 -16.14 -16.12 -5.55
C VAL A 126 -16.73 -16.93 -4.40
N LEU A 127 -17.01 -16.30 -3.26
CA LEU A 127 -17.66 -16.93 -2.11
C LEU A 127 -19.06 -17.46 -2.46
N GLU A 128 -19.83 -16.71 -3.25
CA GLU A 128 -21.16 -17.06 -3.73
C GLU A 128 -21.18 -18.11 -4.87
N GLY A 129 -20.00 -18.58 -5.31
CA GLY A 129 -19.88 -19.53 -6.42
C GLY A 129 -20.21 -18.93 -7.81
N ARG A 130 -20.30 -17.60 -7.91
CA ARG A 130 -20.54 -16.87 -9.18
C ARG A 130 -19.25 -16.68 -10.00
N ARG A 131 -18.09 -16.92 -9.39
CA ARG A 131 -16.77 -16.85 -10.04
C ARG A 131 -15.86 -17.96 -9.51
N GLN A 132 -14.99 -18.49 -10.37
CA GLN A 132 -14.02 -19.51 -10.00
C GLN A 132 -12.96 -18.95 -9.03
N LEU A 133 -12.60 -19.76 -8.02
CA LEU A 133 -11.50 -19.44 -7.10
C LEU A 133 -10.16 -19.51 -7.81
N ALA A 134 -9.36 -18.46 -7.68
CA ALA A 134 -8.04 -18.33 -8.30
C ALA A 134 -7.02 -17.80 -7.28
N SER A 135 -5.73 -18.06 -7.53
CA SER A 135 -4.62 -17.57 -6.69
C SER A 135 -4.65 -16.04 -6.55
N ALA A 136 -4.97 -15.33 -7.65
CA ALA A 136 -4.99 -13.88 -7.73
C ALA A 136 -6.23 -13.19 -7.10
N VAL A 137 -7.13 -13.94 -6.46
CA VAL A 137 -8.41 -13.40 -5.93
C VAL A 137 -8.19 -12.24 -4.93
N PHE A 138 -7.06 -12.21 -4.23
CA PHE A 138 -6.72 -11.17 -3.26
C PHE A 138 -5.67 -10.16 -3.78
N ASP A 139 -5.16 -10.26 -5.01
CA ASP A 139 -4.00 -9.47 -5.48
C ASP A 139 -4.21 -7.96 -5.33
N ASP A 140 -5.40 -7.46 -5.69
CA ASP A 140 -5.71 -6.04 -5.58
C ASP A 140 -5.88 -5.59 -4.13
N ALA A 141 -6.44 -6.44 -3.27
CA ALA A 141 -6.54 -6.17 -1.84
C ALA A 141 -5.16 -6.18 -1.16
N ILE A 142 -4.29 -7.14 -1.51
CA ILE A 142 -2.90 -7.22 -1.06
C ILE A 142 -2.15 -5.94 -1.44
N ARG A 143 -2.25 -5.51 -2.70
CA ARG A 143 -1.57 -4.30 -3.19
C ARG A 143 -2.05 -3.06 -2.44
N ASN A 144 -3.35 -2.94 -2.20
CA ASN A 144 -3.94 -1.80 -1.49
C ASN A 144 -3.53 -1.75 -0.02
N VAL A 145 -3.62 -2.88 0.68
CA VAL A 145 -3.25 -2.97 2.09
C VAL A 145 -1.74 -2.73 2.27
N PHE A 146 -0.91 -3.29 1.39
CA PHE A 146 0.53 -3.03 1.41
C PHE A 146 0.84 -1.54 1.21
N THR A 147 0.20 -0.92 0.22
CA THR A 147 0.29 0.51 -0.07
C THR A 147 -0.11 1.35 1.15
N LEU A 148 -1.23 0.99 1.80
CA LEU A 148 -1.70 1.66 3.00
C LEU A 148 -0.67 1.58 4.14
N MET A 149 -0.11 0.39 4.39
CA MET A 149 0.95 0.21 5.39
C MET A 149 2.21 1.01 5.05
N ALA A 150 2.58 1.09 3.76
CA ALA A 150 3.78 1.79 3.31
C ALA A 150 3.68 3.31 3.53
N PHE A 151 2.50 3.88 3.30
CA PHE A 151 2.27 5.32 3.40
C PHE A 151 1.89 5.80 4.78
N ASP A 152 1.09 5.02 5.50
CA ASP A 152 0.57 5.43 6.78
C ASP A 152 1.48 4.95 7.92
N SER A 153 1.46 3.65 8.20
CA SER A 153 2.15 3.04 9.35
C SER A 153 3.66 3.10 9.22
N MET A 154 4.22 2.77 8.05
CA MET A 154 5.67 2.74 7.86
C MET A 154 6.30 4.15 7.95
N SER A 155 5.59 5.18 7.50
CA SER A 155 6.07 6.56 7.60
C SER A 155 6.27 7.00 9.06
N ARG A 156 5.41 6.53 9.97
CA ARG A 156 5.50 6.74 11.42
C ARG A 156 6.48 5.78 12.08
N PHE A 157 6.51 4.52 11.68
CA PHE A 157 7.45 3.52 12.20
C PHE A 157 8.91 3.96 12.07
N ARG A 158 9.31 4.52 10.93
CA ARG A 158 10.69 5.02 10.69
C ARG A 158 11.14 6.09 11.68
N ARG A 159 10.20 6.79 12.32
CA ARG A 159 10.50 7.84 13.31
C ARG A 159 10.72 7.27 14.71
N THR A 160 10.32 6.02 14.95
CA THR A 160 10.43 5.35 16.25
C THR A 160 11.86 4.90 16.56
N GLU A 161 12.15 4.75 17.85
CA GLU A 161 13.44 4.22 18.31
C GLU A 161 13.62 2.74 17.97
N LEU A 162 12.53 1.97 17.89
CA LEU A 162 12.56 0.55 17.48
C LEU A 162 13.19 0.41 16.09
N TYR A 163 12.77 1.23 15.13
CA TYR A 163 13.36 1.22 13.79
C TYR A 163 14.82 1.67 13.80
N LYS A 164 15.12 2.82 14.40
CA LYS A 164 16.46 3.43 14.34
C LYS A 164 17.54 2.63 15.07
N LYS A 165 17.21 2.04 16.21
CA LYS A 165 18.18 1.31 17.04
C LYS A 165 18.18 -0.16 16.71
N GLN A 166 17.03 -0.82 16.65
CA GLN A 166 17.02 -2.27 16.56
C GLN A 166 17.15 -2.75 15.12
N PHE A 167 16.35 -2.22 14.20
CA PHE A 167 16.38 -2.68 12.81
C PHE A 167 17.64 -2.23 12.06
N LEU A 168 18.01 -0.94 12.15
CA LEU A 168 19.21 -0.46 11.43
C LEU A 168 20.51 -1.08 11.96
N GLN A 169 20.62 -1.34 13.27
CA GLN A 169 21.81 -2.00 13.83
C GLN A 169 21.85 -3.49 13.46
N SER A 170 20.70 -4.18 13.41
CA SER A 170 20.68 -5.58 12.97
C SER A 170 21.10 -5.74 11.51
N GLU A 171 20.72 -4.80 10.63
CA GLU A 171 21.12 -4.82 9.21
C GLU A 171 22.61 -4.52 9.01
N VAL A 172 23.24 -3.76 9.90
CA VAL A 172 24.69 -3.51 9.87
C VAL A 172 25.44 -4.75 10.32
N ASN A 173 25.04 -5.36 11.44
CA ASN A 173 25.71 -6.56 11.97
C ASN A 173 25.66 -7.75 10.99
N VAL A 174 24.55 -7.94 10.27
CA VAL A 174 24.41 -9.00 9.24
C VAL A 174 25.34 -8.77 8.04
N LYS A 175 25.73 -7.53 7.73
CA LYS A 175 26.63 -7.21 6.62
C LYS A 175 28.11 -7.28 6.99
N GLU A 176 28.43 -7.26 8.29
CA GLU A 176 29.80 -7.29 8.80
C GLU A 176 30.29 -8.71 9.15
N GLU A 177 29.41 -9.72 9.19
CA GLU A 177 29.83 -11.12 9.26
C GLU A 177 30.45 -11.57 7.93
N PRO A 178 31.74 -11.95 7.89
CA PRO A 178 32.35 -12.44 6.66
C PRO A 178 31.78 -13.82 6.32
N SER A 179 31.31 -13.99 5.08
CA SER A 179 30.99 -15.30 4.52
C SER A 179 32.20 -16.23 4.68
N ILE A 180 32.06 -17.24 5.54
CA ILE A 180 33.03 -18.34 5.71
C ILE A 180 32.99 -19.25 4.49
#